data_AF-A0ABD1VQ77-F1
#
_entry.id   AF-A0ABD1VQ77-F1
#
_cell.length_a   1.000
_cell.length_b   1.000
_cell.length_c   1.000
_cell.angle_alpha   90.00
_cell.angle_beta   90.00
_cell.angle_gamma   90.00
#
_symmetry.space_group_name_H-M   'P 1'
#
loop_
_entity.id
_entity.type
_entity.pdbx_description
1 polymer ?
#
loop_
_entity_poly.entity_id
_entity_poly.type
_entity_poly.pdbx_seq_one_letter_code
_entity_poly.pdbx_strand_id
1 'polypeptide(L)'
;MAVRVTLAVLLLLFSIAKVSCDLKNDDEISHVSQALHVFTRGAERRIMHDIVLGISKYFNKGLPLPLAPAPSPHPGHIDCDGLCNHRCSLHSRPNLCLRACGTCCVRCKCVPPGTFGNRELCGKCYTGMTTHHNKTKCP
;
A
#
# COMPACT_ATOMS: atom_id res chain seq x y z
N MET A 1 -7.18 -42.99 22.75
CA MET A 1 -7.04 -41.53 22.97
C MET A 1 -5.94 -40.90 22.10
N ALA A 2 -4.74 -41.47 22.04
CA ALA A 2 -3.62 -40.94 21.24
C ALA A 2 -3.92 -40.77 19.73
N VAL A 3 -4.63 -41.71 19.10
CA VAL A 3 -4.94 -41.69 17.65
C VAL A 3 -5.88 -40.53 17.27
N ARG A 4 -6.79 -40.14 18.17
CA ARG A 4 -7.71 -39.02 17.93
C ARG A 4 -7.00 -37.67 18.07
N VAL A 5 -6.01 -37.59 18.96
CA VAL A 5 -5.17 -36.40 19.15
C VAL A 5 -4.24 -36.22 17.95
N THR A 6 -3.62 -37.30 17.43
CA THR A 6 -2.79 -37.22 16.23
C THR A 6 -3.57 -36.82 14.98
N LEU A 7 -4.82 -37.29 14.84
CA LEU A 7 -5.67 -36.90 13.72
C LEU A 7 -6.08 -35.41 13.81
N ALA A 8 -6.40 -34.92 15.01
CA ALA A 8 -6.74 -33.51 15.23
C ALA A 8 -5.54 -32.57 14.96
N VAL A 9 -4.33 -32.97 15.35
CA VAL A 9 -3.10 -32.20 15.07
C VAL A 9 -2.81 -32.16 13.56
N LEU A 10 -2.96 -33.28 12.85
CA LEU A 10 -2.80 -33.31 11.38
C LEU A 10 -3.83 -32.43 10.67
N LEU A 11 -5.09 -32.43 11.11
CA LEU A 11 -6.14 -31.56 10.56
C LEU A 11 -5.85 -30.07 10.81
N LEU A 12 -5.41 -29.71 12.02
CA LEU A 12 -5.01 -28.35 12.35
C LEU A 12 -3.81 -27.89 11.50
N LEU A 13 -2.80 -28.74 11.30
CA LEU A 13 -1.66 -28.44 10.43
C LEU A 13 -2.06 -28.28 8.96
N PHE A 14 -3.01 -29.09 8.47
CA PHE A 14 -3.57 -28.93 7.13
C PHE A 14 -4.35 -27.62 6.96
N SER A 15 -5.09 -27.19 7.99
CA SER A 15 -5.78 -25.89 7.98
C SER A 15 -4.81 -24.71 7.97
N ILE A 16 -3.71 -24.78 8.71
CA ILE A 16 -2.64 -23.76 8.71
C ILE A 16 -1.94 -23.72 7.34
N ALA A 17 -1.70 -24.87 6.72
CA ALA A 17 -1.15 -24.94 5.36
C ALA A 17 -2.08 -24.30 4.31
N LYS A 18 -3.40 -24.47 4.44
CA LYS A 18 -4.39 -23.89 3.52
C LYS A 18 -4.52 -22.36 3.65
N VAL A 19 -4.30 -21.80 4.85
CA VAL A 19 -4.26 -20.34 5.07
C VAL A 19 -3.06 -19.68 4.35
N SER A 20 -1.96 -20.41 4.14
CA SER A 20 -0.81 -19.90 3.40
C SER A 20 -1.01 -19.79 1.87
N CYS A 21 -2.09 -20.36 1.33
CA CYS A 21 -2.35 -20.36 -0.12
C CYS A 21 -3.22 -19.18 -0.61
N ASP A 22 -3.68 -18.28 0.26
CA ASP A 22 -4.51 -17.11 -0.11
C ASP A 22 -3.78 -15.76 0.11
N LEU A 23 -2.45 -15.74 -0.03
CA LEU A 23 -1.73 -14.48 -0.24
C LEU A 23 -2.01 -13.98 -1.66
N LYS A 24 -3.04 -13.15 -1.79
CA LYS A 24 -2.95 -12.02 -2.72
C LYS A 24 -1.97 -11.02 -2.11
N ASN A 25 -0.71 -11.10 -2.52
CA ASN A 25 0.12 -9.94 -2.79
C ASN A 25 1.45 -10.40 -3.39
N ASP A 26 1.59 -10.06 -4.66
CA ASP A 26 2.74 -10.30 -5.51
C ASP A 26 4.02 -9.61 -4.98
N ASP A 27 5.13 -10.32 -5.18
CA ASP A 27 6.51 -9.84 -5.36
C ASP A 27 7.25 -9.10 -4.22
N GLU A 28 7.97 -9.83 -3.33
CA GLU A 28 9.33 -9.41 -2.89
C GLU A 28 10.21 -10.45 -2.15
N ILE A 29 9.84 -11.72 -1.96
CA ILE A 29 10.61 -12.62 -1.06
C ILE A 29 10.91 -13.98 -1.69
N SER A 30 11.51 -14.01 -2.89
CA SER A 30 11.94 -15.26 -3.54
C SER A 30 13.40 -15.26 -4.03
N HIS A 31 13.98 -14.08 -4.33
CA HIS A 31 15.33 -13.99 -4.90
C HIS A 31 16.47 -14.40 -3.95
N VAL A 32 16.26 -14.35 -2.63
CA VAL A 32 17.33 -14.61 -1.65
C VAL A 32 17.51 -16.11 -1.37
N SER A 33 16.44 -16.90 -1.44
CA SER A 33 16.48 -18.31 -1.00
C SER A 33 17.05 -19.26 -2.07
N GLN A 34 16.84 -18.96 -3.35
CA GLN A 34 17.39 -19.76 -4.46
C GLN A 34 18.91 -19.64 -4.58
N ALA A 35 19.51 -18.51 -4.15
CA ALA A 35 20.97 -18.35 -4.17
C ALA A 35 21.69 -19.20 -3.10
N LEU A 36 21.03 -19.53 -1.98
CA LEU A 36 21.67 -20.25 -0.88
C LEU A 36 21.72 -21.77 -1.09
N HIS A 37 20.78 -22.33 -1.85
CA HIS A 37 20.71 -23.78 -2.10
C HIS A 37 21.68 -24.29 -3.17
N VAL A 38 22.29 -23.43 -3.98
CA VAL A 38 23.26 -23.84 -5.02
C VAL A 38 24.58 -24.34 -4.41
N PHE A 39 24.92 -23.92 -3.19
CA PHE A 39 26.24 -24.15 -2.64
C PHE A 39 26.45 -25.55 -1.99
N THR A 40 25.41 -26.32 -1.67
CA THR A 40 25.59 -27.53 -0.83
C THR A 40 26.04 -28.80 -1.54
N ARG A 41 26.52 -28.73 -2.80
CA ARG A 41 27.12 -29.88 -3.49
C ARG A 41 28.49 -29.56 -4.10
N GLY A 42 29.55 -29.79 -3.33
CA GLY A 42 30.89 -30.03 -3.90
C GLY A 42 32.05 -29.38 -3.15
N ALA A 43 32.88 -30.23 -2.53
CA ALA A 43 34.29 -30.07 -2.15
C ALA A 43 34.93 -28.66 -2.16
N GLU A 44 34.95 -27.99 -1.00
CA GLU A 44 36.13 -27.36 -0.35
C GLU A 44 35.68 -26.57 0.90
N ARG A 45 35.82 -27.17 2.09
CA ARG A 45 35.27 -26.63 3.36
C ARG A 45 35.89 -25.31 3.83
N ARG A 46 37.05 -24.89 3.30
CA ARG A 46 37.71 -23.64 3.69
C ARG A 46 37.14 -22.40 3.00
N ILE A 47 36.82 -22.51 1.71
CA ILE A 47 36.31 -21.37 0.91
C ILE A 47 34.91 -20.95 1.39
N MET A 48 34.08 -21.91 1.78
CA MET A 48 32.75 -21.63 2.34
C MET A 48 32.78 -20.84 3.64
N HIS A 49 33.77 -21.07 4.51
CA HIS A 49 33.83 -20.36 5.79
C HIS A 49 34.12 -18.87 5.58
N ASP A 50 35.01 -18.54 4.66
CA ASP A 50 35.35 -17.15 4.34
C ASP A 50 34.20 -16.42 3.63
N ILE A 51 33.46 -17.09 2.75
CA ILE A 51 32.27 -16.53 2.10
C ILE A 51 31.14 -16.31 3.11
N VAL A 52 30.86 -17.30 3.97
CA VAL A 52 29.81 -17.19 5.00
C VAL A 52 30.13 -16.11 6.02
N LEU A 53 31.38 -16.00 6.47
CA LEU A 53 31.81 -14.90 7.35
C LEU A 53 31.75 -13.53 6.67
N GLY A 54 32.13 -13.46 5.40
CA GLY A 54 32.02 -12.24 4.59
C GLY A 54 30.57 -11.75 4.50
N ILE A 55 29.64 -12.66 4.21
CA ILE A 55 28.20 -12.37 4.11
C ILE A 55 27.61 -12.02 5.50
N SER A 56 28.01 -12.72 6.56
CA SER A 56 27.53 -12.44 7.93
C SER A 56 27.94 -11.05 8.44
N LYS A 57 29.12 -10.57 8.03
CA LYS A 57 29.60 -9.20 8.30
C LYS A 57 28.82 -8.13 7.54
N TYR A 58 28.28 -8.47 6.37
CA TYR A 58 27.39 -7.59 5.61
C TYR A 58 25.99 -7.50 6.23
N PHE A 59 25.41 -8.61 6.69
CA PHE A 59 24.08 -8.60 7.31
C PHE A 59 24.05 -7.98 8.71
N ASN A 60 25.09 -8.17 9.53
CA ASN A 60 25.18 -7.55 10.87
C ASN A 60 25.45 -6.03 10.83
N LYS A 61 25.78 -5.46 9.67
CA LYS A 61 25.91 -4.01 9.52
C LYS A 61 24.58 -3.30 9.35
N GLY A 62 23.45 -4.01 9.50
CA GLY A 62 22.12 -3.43 9.56
C GLY A 62 21.89 -2.52 8.37
N LEU A 63 21.59 -3.12 7.21
CA LEU A 63 21.19 -2.34 6.05
C LEU A 63 20.11 -1.37 6.52
N PRO A 64 20.35 -0.06 6.54
CA PRO A 64 19.26 0.87 6.57
C PRO A 64 18.62 0.62 5.22
N LEU A 65 17.55 -0.16 5.18
CA LEU A 65 16.61 -0.09 4.09
C LEU A 65 16.36 1.41 3.97
N PRO A 66 16.76 2.05 2.85
CA PRO A 66 16.28 3.39 2.62
C PRO A 66 14.77 3.21 2.66
N LEU A 67 14.10 3.79 3.67
CA LEU A 67 12.66 3.94 3.60
C LEU A 67 12.45 4.49 2.20
N ALA A 68 11.74 3.73 1.35
CA ALA A 68 11.42 4.17 0.02
C ALA A 68 10.99 5.63 0.17
N PRO A 69 11.68 6.58 -0.50
CA PRO A 69 11.38 7.99 -0.29
C PRO A 69 9.88 8.13 -0.48
N ALA A 70 9.19 8.63 0.57
CA ALA A 70 7.75 8.89 0.51
C ALA A 70 7.49 9.54 -0.85
N PRO A 71 6.51 9.05 -1.65
CA PRO A 71 6.34 9.46 -3.03
C PRO A 71 6.49 10.96 -3.11
N SER A 72 7.57 11.39 -3.75
CA SER A 72 7.92 12.80 -3.89
C SER A 72 6.67 13.51 -4.44
N PRO A 73 6.28 14.68 -3.91
CA PRO A 73 5.19 15.45 -4.48
C PRO A 73 5.55 15.71 -5.94
N HIS A 74 4.94 14.94 -6.85
CA HIS A 74 5.10 15.16 -8.26
C HIS A 74 4.47 16.53 -8.51
N PRO A 75 5.20 17.51 -9.05
CA PRO A 75 4.65 18.82 -9.32
C PRO A 75 3.62 18.66 -10.45
N GLY A 76 2.36 18.42 -10.06
CA GLY A 76 1.25 18.21 -10.97
C GLY A 76 0.24 17.12 -10.57
N HIS A 77 0.54 16.25 -9.60
CA HIS A 77 -0.40 15.19 -9.19
C HIS A 77 -1.05 15.50 -7.83
N ILE A 78 -2.27 16.04 -7.87
CA ILE A 78 -3.13 16.19 -6.69
C ILE A 78 -3.79 14.85 -6.36
N ASP A 79 -3.68 14.40 -5.11
CA ASP A 79 -4.41 13.25 -4.61
C ASP A 79 -5.88 13.62 -4.36
N CYS A 80 -6.71 13.46 -5.39
CA CYS A 80 -8.14 13.74 -5.30
C CYS A 80 -8.85 12.78 -4.33
N ASP A 81 -8.41 11.53 -4.23
CA ASP A 81 -9.10 10.53 -3.41
C ASP A 81 -8.93 10.86 -1.93
N GLY A 82 -7.71 11.09 -1.47
CA GLY A 82 -7.44 11.49 -0.08
C GLY A 82 -8.12 12.80 0.29
N LEU A 83 -8.01 13.83 -0.55
CA LEU A 83 -8.57 15.15 -0.28
C LEU A 83 -10.11 15.14 -0.28
N CYS A 84 -10.74 14.45 -1.23
CA CYS A 84 -12.19 14.34 -1.27
C CYS A 84 -12.74 13.50 -0.12
N ASN A 85 -12.02 12.46 0.31
CA ASN A 85 -12.38 11.70 1.52
C ASN A 85 -12.44 12.59 2.76
N HIS A 86 -11.43 13.44 2.96
CA HIS A 86 -11.46 14.40 4.05
C HIS A 86 -12.61 15.39 3.90
N ARG A 87 -12.76 16.02 2.73
CA ARG A 87 -13.79 17.03 2.44
C ARG A 87 -15.22 16.51 2.68
N CYS A 88 -15.47 15.26 2.31
CA CYS A 88 -16.80 14.65 2.36
C CYS A 88 -17.10 13.88 3.66
N SER A 89 -16.14 13.82 4.59
CA SER A 89 -16.24 13.01 5.82
C SER A 89 -17.45 13.34 6.70
N LEU A 90 -17.83 14.62 6.77
CA LEU A 90 -19.00 15.10 7.54
C LEU A 90 -20.23 15.40 6.67
N HIS A 91 -20.16 15.10 5.37
CA HIS A 91 -21.28 15.36 4.47
C HIS A 91 -22.40 14.34 4.72
N SER A 92 -23.66 14.79 4.78
CA SER A 92 -24.83 13.91 5.01
C SER A 92 -24.97 12.77 3.99
N ARG A 93 -24.38 12.96 2.81
CA ARG A 93 -24.36 11.99 1.69
C ARG A 93 -22.92 11.83 1.18
N PRO A 94 -22.06 11.07 1.87
CA PRO A 94 -20.62 11.03 1.60
C PRO A 94 -20.32 10.48 0.19
N ASN A 95 -20.96 9.38 -0.22
CA ASN A 95 -20.75 8.80 -1.55
C ASN A 95 -21.13 9.74 -2.70
N LEU A 96 -22.18 10.56 -2.52
CA LEU A 96 -22.57 11.56 -3.51
C LEU A 96 -21.56 12.72 -3.54
N CYS A 97 -21.14 13.17 -2.36
CA CYS A 97 -20.13 14.21 -2.21
C CYS A 97 -18.81 13.78 -2.86
N LEU A 98 -18.33 12.56 -2.62
CA LEU A 98 -17.09 12.03 -3.18
C LEU A 98 -17.10 12.04 -4.70
N ARG A 99 -18.20 11.61 -5.32
CA ARG A 99 -18.34 11.63 -6.79
C ARG A 99 -18.30 13.06 -7.35
N ALA A 100 -19.00 13.99 -6.69
CA ALA A 100 -19.00 15.40 -7.09
C ALA A 100 -17.62 16.02 -6.91
N CYS A 101 -17.02 15.87 -5.73
CA CYS A 101 -15.69 16.35 -5.38
C CYS A 101 -14.63 15.81 -6.34
N GLY A 102 -14.60 14.52 -6.63
CA GLY A 102 -13.64 13.91 -7.56
C GLY A 102 -13.73 14.52 -8.96
N THR A 103 -14.95 14.75 -9.47
CA THR A 103 -15.14 15.45 -10.75
C THR A 103 -14.59 16.88 -10.71
N CYS A 104 -14.83 17.59 -9.60
CA CYS A 104 -14.33 18.95 -9.40
C CYS A 104 -12.81 18.99 -9.28
N CYS A 105 -12.23 18.04 -8.54
CA CYS A 105 -10.80 17.93 -8.30
C CYS A 105 -10.04 17.60 -9.58
N VAL A 106 -10.50 16.62 -10.37
CA VAL A 106 -9.82 16.25 -11.62
C VAL A 106 -9.81 17.42 -12.62
N ARG A 107 -10.88 18.22 -12.65
CA ARG A 107 -11.01 19.37 -13.56
C ARG A 107 -10.26 20.61 -13.07
N CYS A 108 -10.40 20.96 -11.79
CA CYS A 108 -9.85 22.19 -11.23
C CYS A 108 -8.49 22.01 -10.56
N LYS A 109 -8.02 20.77 -10.43
CA LYS A 109 -6.79 20.37 -9.74
C LYS A 109 -6.65 20.98 -8.33
N CYS A 110 -7.79 21.11 -7.64
CA CYS A 110 -7.89 21.71 -6.31
C CYS A 110 -9.09 21.15 -5.54
N VAL A 111 -8.90 20.88 -4.25
CA VAL A 111 -9.95 20.58 -3.26
C VAL A 111 -9.78 21.55 -2.10
N PRO A 112 -10.84 22.30 -1.70
CA PRO A 112 -10.69 23.26 -0.63
C PRO A 112 -10.49 22.57 0.73
N PRO A 113 -9.69 23.16 1.64
CA PRO A 113 -9.45 22.62 2.97
C PRO A 113 -10.72 22.65 3.84
N GLY A 114 -10.76 21.74 4.82
CA GLY A 114 -11.91 21.54 5.70
C GLY A 114 -13.03 20.73 5.06
N THR A 115 -14.13 20.54 5.79
CA THR A 115 -15.30 19.75 5.36
C THR A 115 -16.44 20.62 4.79
N PHE A 116 -16.42 21.93 5.06
CA PHE A 116 -17.41 22.90 4.62
C PHE A 116 -16.73 24.24 4.29
N GLY A 117 -17.33 25.06 3.42
CA GLY A 117 -16.85 26.43 3.12
C GLY A 117 -15.53 26.47 2.32
N ASN A 118 -14.81 27.59 2.36
CA ASN A 118 -13.48 27.78 1.76
C ASN A 118 -13.39 27.57 0.23
N ARG A 119 -14.52 27.52 -0.47
CA ARG A 119 -14.57 27.14 -1.90
C ARG A 119 -13.81 28.14 -2.78
N GLU A 120 -13.79 29.39 -2.34
CA GLU A 120 -13.07 30.51 -2.94
C GLU A 120 -11.54 30.30 -3.01
N LEU A 121 -10.97 29.45 -2.15
CA LEU A 121 -9.55 29.10 -2.19
C LEU A 121 -9.18 28.32 -3.46
N CYS A 122 -10.13 27.56 -4.03
CA CYS A 122 -9.96 26.89 -5.33
C CYS A 122 -10.48 27.75 -6.51
N GLY A 123 -10.78 29.02 -6.25
CA GLY A 123 -11.13 30.02 -7.26
C GLY A 123 -12.42 29.73 -8.02
N LYS A 124 -12.54 30.37 -9.19
CA LYS A 124 -13.74 30.34 -10.04
C LYS A 124 -14.04 28.97 -10.63
N CYS A 125 -13.03 28.11 -10.83
CA CYS A 125 -13.24 26.78 -11.39
C CYS A 125 -14.12 25.92 -10.46
N TYR A 126 -13.78 25.87 -9.16
CA TYR A 126 -14.52 25.06 -8.18
C TYR A 126 -15.88 25.67 -7.84
N THR A 127 -15.94 27.00 -7.68
CA THR A 127 -17.18 27.71 -7.30
C THR A 127 -18.16 27.89 -8.46
N GLY A 128 -17.67 28.03 -9.69
CA GLY A 128 -18.48 28.31 -10.88
C GLY A 128 -19.04 27.06 -11.56
N MET A 129 -18.69 25.86 -11.11
CA MET A 129 -19.26 24.64 -11.66
C MET A 129 -20.70 24.42 -11.16
N THR A 130 -21.62 24.33 -12.13
CA THR A 130 -23.04 24.11 -11.89
C THR A 130 -23.49 22.77 -12.49
N THR A 131 -24.58 22.26 -11.93
CA THR A 131 -25.34 21.15 -12.51
C THR A 131 -26.28 21.68 -13.59
N HIS A 132 -26.92 20.79 -14.35
CA HIS A 132 -27.95 21.16 -15.34
C HIS A 132 -29.08 22.03 -14.75
N HIS A 133 -29.34 21.94 -13.44
CA HIS A 133 -30.36 22.71 -12.74
C HIS A 133 -29.83 24.02 -12.13
N ASN A 134 -28.71 24.55 -12.62
CA ASN A 134 -28.07 25.78 -12.13
C ASN A 134 -27.69 25.77 -10.63
N LYS A 135 -27.63 24.60 -10.00
CA LYS A 135 -27.15 24.45 -8.61
C LYS A 135 -25.65 24.24 -8.59
N THR A 136 -24.95 24.76 -7.58
CA THR A 136 -23.52 24.49 -7.36
C THR A 136 -23.27 22.98 -7.34
N LYS A 137 -22.33 22.54 -8.17
CA LYS A 137 -22.00 21.12 -8.32
C LYS A 137 -21.02 20.63 -7.26
N CYS A 138 -20.03 21.46 -6.91
CA CYS A 138 -18.94 21.07 -6.02
C CYS A 138 -19.31 21.28 -4.54
N PRO A 139 -18.90 20.36 -3.64
CA PRO A 139 -19.18 20.46 -2.21
C PRO A 139 -18.41 21.58 -1.49
#